data_AF-A0A1G0RA45-F1
#
_entry.id   AF-A0A1G0RA45-F1
#
_cell.length_a   1.000
_cell.length_b   1.000
_cell.length_c   1.000
_cell.angle_alpha   90.00
_cell.angle_beta   90.00
_cell.angle_gamma   90.00
#
_symmetry.space_group_name_H-M   'P 1'
#
loop_
_entity.id
_entity.type
_entity.pdbx_description
1 polymer ?
#
loop_
_entity_poly.entity_id
_entity_poly.type
_entity_poly.pdbx_seq_one_letter_code
_entity_poly.pdbx_strand_id
1 'polypeptide(L)'
;MLKNFKINLTLAALIFVTLFVTDSYSQTTKVLFIGSSLTGFNGQPVIFNELATAAGKEVLVVNGARAGHNLTDHLSVPETVEKINQEKWDYVVLENGDYGLMYEETRAEVWTTIGTFINMIHANCSTTKIIIFMDWAMKYGVSHNGMYYSYEIFQQMIYNATMDVARDKNLIVAPIGSAWRSIVNTFPGIELYAPDNGHPSLGGSYLGACVYYSVIFQESVVGNNYFNTIPETEAQNIQSVASSTVLENLGLWNIVTSVDLEDKDYSKNFSFHLFQNFPNPFNPSTTISFELIGYCNAELLIYNSVGERIYSFLHGETLSPGLYSFSWNGKNDSGNQVGAGTYFYSFRTGNFVVTKGMILLK
;
A
#
# COMPACT_ATOMS: atom_id res chain seq x y z
N MET A 1 12.60 74.99 -57.94
CA MET A 1 11.63 73.93 -58.30
C MET A 1 12.31 72.58 -58.15
N LEU A 2 12.19 71.95 -56.99
CA LEU A 2 12.74 70.62 -56.71
C LEU A 2 11.59 69.60 -56.75
N LYS A 3 11.65 68.65 -57.70
CA LYS A 3 10.74 67.50 -57.77
C LYS A 3 11.36 66.34 -56.98
N ASN A 4 10.66 65.90 -55.94
CA ASN A 4 10.99 64.71 -55.15
C ASN A 4 10.67 63.43 -55.93
N PHE A 5 11.67 62.55 -56.06
CA PHE A 5 11.48 61.14 -56.45
C PHE A 5 11.31 60.31 -55.18
N LYS A 6 10.20 59.58 -55.06
CA LYS A 6 10.00 58.54 -54.03
C LYS A 6 10.58 57.23 -54.54
N ILE A 7 11.49 56.63 -53.77
CA ILE A 7 11.91 55.23 -53.92
C ILE A 7 11.23 54.45 -52.79
N ASN A 8 10.37 53.49 -53.14
CA ASN A 8 9.80 52.52 -52.20
C ASN A 8 10.83 51.42 -51.94
N LEU A 9 11.33 51.31 -50.71
CA LEU A 9 12.02 50.12 -50.22
C LEU A 9 11.04 49.27 -49.43
N THR A 10 10.63 48.14 -50.00
CA THR A 10 9.89 47.09 -49.31
C THR A 10 10.86 46.30 -48.43
N LEU A 11 10.74 46.43 -47.11
CA LEU A 11 11.52 45.68 -46.13
C LEU A 11 10.83 44.33 -45.89
N ALA A 12 11.39 43.23 -46.41
CA ALA A 12 10.96 41.89 -46.06
C ALA A 12 11.61 41.49 -44.72
N ALA A 13 10.81 41.38 -43.66
CA ALA A 13 11.26 40.86 -42.38
C ALA A 13 11.34 39.33 -42.45
N LEU A 14 12.55 38.77 -42.41
CA LEU A 14 12.75 37.34 -42.15
C LEU A 14 12.49 37.08 -40.65
N ILE A 15 11.41 36.39 -40.35
CA ILE A 15 11.15 35.83 -39.02
C ILE A 15 11.94 34.53 -38.91
N PHE A 16 13.05 34.56 -38.17
CA PHE A 16 13.73 33.33 -37.73
C PHE A 16 12.93 32.74 -36.56
N VAL A 17 12.13 31.72 -36.84
CA VAL A 17 11.56 30.86 -35.79
C VAL A 17 12.64 29.85 -35.41
N THR A 18 13.36 30.10 -34.32
CA THR A 18 14.18 29.07 -33.67
C THR A 18 13.25 28.09 -32.98
N LEU A 19 13.04 26.93 -33.61
CA LEU A 19 12.47 25.75 -32.97
C LEU A 19 13.45 25.26 -31.90
N PHE A 20 13.18 25.57 -30.63
CA PHE A 20 13.81 24.85 -29.53
C PHE A 20 13.19 23.45 -29.47
N VAL A 21 13.85 22.48 -30.09
CA VAL A 21 13.62 21.08 -29.74
C VAL A 21 14.31 20.89 -28.40
N THR A 22 13.54 20.96 -27.30
CA THR A 22 14.03 20.44 -26.03
C THR A 22 13.99 18.93 -26.16
N ASP A 23 15.13 18.32 -26.42
CA ASP A 23 15.33 16.91 -26.11
C ASP A 23 15.19 16.77 -24.58
N SER A 24 13.97 16.52 -24.12
CA SER A 24 13.72 16.05 -22.77
C SER A 24 14.26 14.63 -22.70
N TYR A 25 15.57 14.50 -22.47
CA TYR A 25 16.15 13.25 -22.01
C TYR A 25 15.40 12.85 -20.74
N SER A 26 14.63 11.76 -20.82
CA SER A 26 14.00 11.16 -19.65
C SER A 26 15.11 10.82 -18.66
N GLN A 27 15.06 11.39 -17.46
CA GLN A 27 16.04 11.06 -16.44
C GLN A 27 15.86 9.59 -16.01
N THR A 28 16.91 8.78 -16.14
CA THR A 28 16.91 7.37 -15.69
C THR A 28 16.55 7.29 -14.22
N THR A 29 15.45 6.60 -13.88
CA THR A 29 15.05 6.36 -12.49
C THR A 29 15.88 5.22 -11.91
N LYS A 30 16.57 5.43 -10.79
CA LYS A 30 17.47 4.44 -10.17
C LYS A 30 16.81 3.80 -8.95
N VAL A 31 16.66 2.48 -8.98
CA VAL A 31 15.97 1.70 -7.93
C VAL A 31 16.85 0.55 -7.46
N LEU A 32 17.09 0.50 -6.14
CA LEU A 32 17.73 -0.63 -5.47
C LEU A 32 16.70 -1.41 -4.65
N PHE A 33 16.69 -2.73 -4.78
CA PHE A 33 15.88 -3.62 -3.97
C PHE A 33 16.75 -4.35 -2.95
N ILE A 34 16.44 -4.27 -1.66
CA ILE A 34 17.08 -5.04 -0.59
C ILE A 34 15.99 -5.86 0.09
N GLY A 35 16.18 -7.18 0.15
CA GLY A 35 15.17 -8.07 0.71
C GLY A 35 15.52 -9.54 0.59
N SER A 36 14.49 -10.37 0.66
CA SER A 36 14.58 -11.81 0.82
C SER A 36 14.28 -12.57 -0.48
N SER A 37 13.86 -13.83 -0.36
CA SER A 37 13.27 -14.53 -1.48
C SER A 37 11.95 -13.90 -1.93
N LEU A 38 11.16 -13.23 -1.08
CA LEU A 38 9.89 -12.62 -1.50
C LEU A 38 10.09 -11.50 -2.54
N THR A 39 11.19 -10.74 -2.41
CA THR A 39 11.65 -9.81 -3.43
C THR A 39 12.31 -10.52 -4.62
N GLY A 40 13.17 -11.52 -4.39
CA GLY A 40 13.96 -12.13 -5.45
C GLY A 40 13.23 -13.13 -6.35
N PHE A 41 12.17 -13.76 -5.86
CA PHE A 41 11.48 -14.87 -6.53
C PHE A 41 10.91 -14.43 -7.89
N ASN A 42 10.98 -15.31 -8.89
CA ASN A 42 10.64 -15.04 -10.29
C ASN A 42 11.32 -13.80 -10.93
N GLY A 43 12.32 -13.21 -10.28
CA GLY A 43 12.95 -11.98 -10.75
C GLY A 43 12.02 -10.76 -10.70
N GLN A 44 11.23 -10.58 -9.63
CA GLN A 44 10.30 -9.46 -9.49
C GLN A 44 10.89 -8.07 -9.81
N PRO A 45 12.14 -7.70 -9.42
CA PRO A 45 12.76 -6.44 -9.84
C PRO A 45 12.96 -6.33 -11.36
N VAL A 46 13.23 -7.45 -12.03
CA VAL A 46 13.34 -7.51 -13.51
C VAL A 46 11.96 -7.31 -14.14
N ILE A 47 10.92 -7.95 -13.62
CA ILE A 47 9.53 -7.76 -14.09
C ILE A 47 9.13 -6.29 -13.98
N PHE A 48 9.49 -5.60 -12.88
CA PHE A 48 9.27 -4.17 -12.73
C PHE A 48 10.02 -3.35 -13.79
N ASN A 49 11.28 -3.67 -14.06
CA ASN A 49 12.07 -2.99 -15.11
C ASN A 49 11.43 -3.14 -16.50
N GLU A 50 10.98 -4.35 -16.84
CA GLU A 50 10.31 -4.64 -18.12
C GLU A 50 8.96 -3.92 -18.23
N LEU A 51 8.15 -3.89 -17.16
CA LEU A 51 6.92 -3.09 -17.10
C LEU A 51 7.20 -1.61 -17.35
N ALA A 52 8.21 -1.06 -16.68
CA ALA A 52 8.58 0.34 -16.82
C ALA A 52 9.07 0.64 -18.26
N THR A 53 9.89 -0.24 -18.82
CA THR A 53 10.40 -0.14 -20.20
C THR A 53 9.26 -0.20 -21.21
N ALA A 54 8.30 -1.11 -21.04
CA ALA A 54 7.12 -1.21 -21.89
C ALA A 54 6.22 0.04 -21.84
N ALA A 55 6.27 0.79 -20.73
CA ALA A 55 5.62 2.09 -20.58
C ALA A 55 6.49 3.29 -21.04
N GLY A 56 7.65 3.05 -21.66
CA GLY A 56 8.56 4.09 -22.15
C GLY A 56 9.37 4.78 -21.05
N LYS A 57 9.50 4.18 -19.87
CA LYS A 57 10.34 4.68 -18.77
C LYS A 57 11.74 4.10 -18.90
N GLU A 58 12.75 4.89 -18.53
CA GLU A 58 14.12 4.42 -18.41
C GLU A 58 14.45 4.19 -16.94
N VAL A 59 14.81 2.95 -16.57
CA VAL A 59 15.04 2.56 -15.17
C VAL A 59 16.35 1.78 -15.05
N LEU A 60 17.13 2.12 -14.04
CA LEU A 60 18.24 1.29 -13.58
C LEU A 60 17.78 0.51 -12.34
N VAL A 61 17.68 -0.81 -12.47
CA VAL A 61 17.31 -1.69 -11.36
C VAL A 61 18.52 -2.49 -10.90
N VAL A 62 18.82 -2.43 -9.60
CA VAL A 62 19.76 -3.34 -8.95
C VAL A 62 19.04 -4.21 -7.93
N ASN A 63 19.22 -5.52 -8.08
CA ASN A 63 18.69 -6.51 -7.15
C ASN A 63 19.72 -6.83 -6.06
N GLY A 64 19.46 -6.37 -4.85
CA GLY A 64 20.18 -6.66 -3.60
C GLY A 64 19.59 -7.81 -2.79
N ALA A 65 18.48 -8.40 -3.22
CA ALA A 65 17.79 -9.43 -2.45
C ALA A 65 18.60 -10.72 -2.30
N ARG A 66 18.56 -11.34 -1.12
CA ARG A 66 19.20 -12.63 -0.80
C ARG A 66 18.16 -13.58 -0.22
N ALA A 67 17.96 -14.72 -0.90
CA ALA A 67 17.06 -15.75 -0.39
C ALA A 67 17.45 -16.21 1.02
N GLY A 68 16.46 -16.31 1.90
CA GLY A 68 16.65 -16.72 3.29
C GLY A 68 17.30 -15.69 4.22
N HIS A 69 17.47 -14.43 3.78
CA HIS A 69 17.94 -13.34 4.64
C HIS A 69 16.80 -12.39 4.97
N ASN A 70 16.73 -11.94 6.22
CA ASN A 70 15.96 -10.76 6.61
C ASN A 70 16.83 -9.49 6.59
N LEU A 71 16.26 -8.32 6.92
CA LEU A 71 17.04 -7.08 6.95
C LEU A 71 18.14 -7.12 8.00
N THR A 72 17.94 -7.79 9.13
CA THR A 72 18.97 -7.89 10.17
C THR A 72 20.18 -8.66 9.66
N ASP A 73 19.97 -9.79 8.97
CA ASP A 73 21.04 -10.56 8.34
C ASP A 73 21.85 -9.73 7.34
N HIS A 74 21.15 -8.86 6.58
CA HIS A 74 21.77 -7.96 5.62
C HIS A 74 22.75 -6.95 6.24
N LEU A 75 22.65 -6.63 7.54
CA LEU A 75 23.63 -5.74 8.20
C LEU A 75 25.03 -6.37 8.25
N SER A 76 25.11 -7.70 8.21
CA SER A 76 26.34 -8.48 8.17
C SER A 76 26.85 -8.78 6.75
N VAL A 77 26.17 -8.29 5.72
CA VAL A 77 26.45 -8.57 4.31
C VAL A 77 27.22 -7.40 3.68
N PRO A 78 28.52 -7.53 3.38
CA PRO A 78 29.31 -6.44 2.76
C PRO A 78 28.72 -5.98 1.42
N GLU A 79 28.22 -6.91 0.61
CA GLU A 79 27.66 -6.58 -0.71
C GLU A 79 26.41 -5.70 -0.62
N THR A 80 25.70 -5.72 0.51
CA THR A 80 24.54 -4.84 0.75
C THR A 80 25.01 -3.39 0.90
N VAL A 81 26.08 -3.17 1.67
CA VAL A 81 26.69 -1.84 1.82
C VAL A 81 27.26 -1.35 0.49
N GLU A 82 27.91 -2.22 -0.27
CA GLU A 82 28.44 -1.89 -1.60
C GLU A 82 27.32 -1.44 -2.54
N LYS A 83 26.19 -2.17 -2.61
CA LYS A 83 25.03 -1.81 -3.44
C LYS A 83 24.37 -0.50 -3.00
N ILE A 84 24.25 -0.25 -1.69
CA ILE A 84 23.72 1.02 -1.18
C ILE A 84 24.58 2.20 -1.66
N ASN A 85 25.90 2.04 -1.69
CA ASN A 85 26.84 3.08 -2.08
C ASN A 85 27.16 3.12 -3.58
N GLN A 86 26.67 2.15 -4.36
CA GLN A 86 26.98 2.01 -5.78
C GLN A 86 26.45 3.18 -6.62
N GLU A 87 25.29 3.73 -6.25
CA GLU A 87 24.63 4.82 -6.96
C GLU A 87 24.03 5.82 -5.97
N LYS A 88 23.69 7.02 -6.46
CA LYS A 88 22.74 7.90 -5.77
C LYS A 88 21.34 7.48 -6.19
N TRP A 89 20.72 6.60 -5.40
CA TRP A 89 19.42 6.00 -5.69
C TRP A 89 18.29 7.04 -5.60
N ASP A 90 17.34 7.00 -6.52
CA ASP A 90 16.07 7.73 -6.36
C ASP A 90 15.19 7.01 -5.35
N TYR A 91 15.16 5.68 -5.44
CA TYR A 91 14.38 4.80 -4.58
C TYR A 91 15.21 3.63 -4.06
N VAL A 92 15.04 3.31 -2.77
CA VAL A 92 15.49 2.03 -2.19
C VAL A 92 14.28 1.32 -1.59
N VAL A 93 14.03 0.10 -2.04
CA VAL A 93 12.99 -0.78 -1.51
C VAL A 93 13.61 -1.66 -0.42
N LEU A 94 12.99 -1.69 0.75
CA LEU A 94 13.36 -2.54 1.89
C LEU A 94 12.25 -3.56 2.15
N GLU A 95 12.61 -4.83 2.17
CA GLU A 95 11.71 -5.95 2.48
C GLU A 95 12.37 -6.87 3.51
N ASN A 96 11.61 -7.32 4.51
CA ASN A 96 12.17 -8.06 5.65
C ASN A 96 12.07 -9.59 5.53
N GLY A 97 11.02 -10.15 4.93
CA GLY A 97 11.03 -11.54 4.44
C GLY A 97 10.72 -12.67 5.41
N ASP A 98 10.78 -12.45 6.71
CA ASP A 98 10.49 -13.48 7.72
C ASP A 98 9.24 -13.17 8.58
N TYR A 99 8.50 -12.12 8.22
CA TYR A 99 7.35 -11.60 9.00
C TYR A 99 7.69 -11.17 10.44
N GLY A 100 8.97 -10.97 10.78
CA GLY A 100 9.42 -10.61 12.12
C GLY A 100 8.83 -9.29 12.65
N LEU A 101 8.44 -8.38 11.76
CA LEU A 101 7.75 -7.15 12.16
C LEU A 101 6.38 -7.43 12.83
N MET A 102 5.79 -8.61 12.61
CA MET A 102 4.42 -8.94 13.05
C MET A 102 4.36 -9.49 14.47
N TYR A 103 5.47 -10.04 14.96
CA TYR A 103 5.54 -10.73 16.24
C TYR A 103 6.20 -9.85 17.30
N GLU A 104 5.65 -9.84 18.51
CA GLU A 104 6.09 -8.95 19.59
C GLU A 104 7.57 -9.16 19.95
N GLU A 105 8.01 -10.42 19.95
CA GLU A 105 9.37 -10.83 20.33
C GLU A 105 10.45 -10.37 19.36
N THR A 106 10.13 -10.16 18.08
CA THR A 106 11.09 -9.80 17.02
C THR A 106 10.88 -8.40 16.47
N ARG A 107 9.69 -7.81 16.67
CA ARG A 107 9.33 -6.49 16.12
C ARG A 107 10.33 -5.39 16.48
N ALA A 108 10.76 -5.31 17.73
CA ALA A 108 11.65 -4.23 18.19
C ALA A 108 13.03 -4.26 17.49
N GLU A 109 13.55 -5.46 17.22
CA GLU A 109 14.80 -5.65 16.48
C GLU A 109 14.64 -5.21 15.03
N VAL A 110 13.61 -5.72 14.34
CA VAL A 110 13.33 -5.36 12.94
C VAL A 110 13.12 -3.85 12.80
N TRP A 111 12.41 -3.23 13.74
CA TRP A 111 12.18 -1.79 13.77
C TRP A 111 13.47 -0.97 13.88
N THR A 112 14.38 -1.44 14.74
CA THR A 112 15.71 -0.82 14.92
C THR A 112 16.56 -1.00 13.66
N THR A 113 16.56 -2.20 13.08
CA THR A 113 17.25 -2.52 11.84
C THR A 113 16.79 -1.64 10.68
N ILE A 114 15.49 -1.41 10.50
CA ILE A 114 14.97 -0.48 9.50
C ILE A 114 15.55 0.93 9.71
N GLY A 115 15.64 1.40 10.96
CA GLY A 115 16.30 2.66 11.31
C GLY A 115 17.77 2.71 10.88
N THR A 116 18.51 1.61 11.06
CA THR A 116 19.91 1.50 10.61
C THR A 116 20.02 1.60 9.09
N PHE A 117 19.15 0.92 8.33
CA PHE A 117 19.13 1.04 6.87
C PHE A 117 18.85 2.46 6.40
N ILE A 118 17.87 3.14 7.01
CA ILE A 118 17.55 4.54 6.69
C ILE A 118 18.81 5.40 6.83
N ASN A 119 19.52 5.28 7.95
CA ASN A 119 20.75 6.03 8.19
C ASN A 119 21.83 5.71 7.14
N MET A 120 22.02 4.44 6.80
CA MET A 120 23.00 4.03 5.78
C MET A 120 22.66 4.57 4.39
N ILE A 121 21.39 4.50 3.99
CA ILE A 121 20.90 4.99 2.70
C ILE A 121 21.04 6.51 2.62
N HIS A 122 20.61 7.24 3.66
CA HIS A 122 20.67 8.71 3.68
C HIS A 122 22.08 9.26 3.89
N ALA A 123 22.99 8.51 4.50
CA ALA A 123 24.41 8.85 4.52
C ALA A 123 25.01 8.82 3.11
N ASN A 124 24.56 7.92 2.23
CA ASN A 124 24.93 7.94 0.83
C ASN A 124 24.18 9.06 0.06
N CYS A 125 22.86 9.15 0.19
CA CYS A 125 22.05 10.13 -0.52
C CYS A 125 20.81 10.52 0.31
N SER A 126 20.84 11.72 0.90
CA SER A 126 19.78 12.22 1.77
C SER A 126 18.42 12.43 1.09
N THR A 127 18.39 12.49 -0.24
CA THR A 127 17.15 12.66 -1.02
C THR A 127 16.55 11.33 -1.49
N THR A 128 17.22 10.21 -1.23
CA THR A 128 16.69 8.88 -1.59
C THR A 128 15.39 8.62 -0.84
N LYS A 129 14.34 8.31 -1.61
CA LYS A 129 13.06 7.87 -1.07
C LYS A 129 13.16 6.40 -0.69
N ILE A 130 12.69 6.06 0.50
CA ILE A 130 12.75 4.68 0.99
C ILE A 130 11.33 4.12 0.98
N ILE A 131 11.18 2.97 0.32
CA ILE A 131 9.92 2.24 0.19
C ILE A 131 9.99 1.01 1.09
N ILE A 132 9.08 0.87 2.04
CA ILE A 132 8.89 -0.37 2.78
C ILE A 132 7.92 -1.28 2.00
N PHE A 133 8.34 -2.52 1.78
CA PHE A 133 7.54 -3.57 1.16
C PHE A 133 6.51 -4.07 2.18
N MET A 134 5.21 -4.03 1.83
CA MET A 134 4.18 -4.72 2.61
C MET A 134 3.99 -6.15 2.12
N ASP A 135 4.38 -7.12 2.95
CA ASP A 135 4.26 -8.54 2.63
C ASP A 135 2.79 -9.00 2.47
N TRP A 136 2.60 -10.16 1.85
CA TRP A 136 1.32 -10.86 1.82
C TRP A 136 1.29 -11.99 2.84
N ALA A 137 0.11 -12.34 3.33
CA ALA A 137 -0.06 -13.47 4.24
C ALA A 137 0.09 -14.81 3.51
N MET A 138 0.55 -15.83 4.24
CA MET A 138 0.55 -17.21 3.77
C MET A 138 -0.86 -17.67 3.38
N LYS A 139 -1.00 -18.41 2.27
CA LYS A 139 -2.30 -18.77 1.66
C LYS A 139 -3.31 -19.37 2.64
N TYR A 140 -2.83 -20.20 3.57
CA TYR A 140 -3.66 -20.91 4.54
C TYR A 140 -3.44 -20.42 5.97
N GLY A 141 -2.92 -19.20 6.15
CA GLY A 141 -2.54 -18.67 7.45
C GLY A 141 -1.24 -19.29 7.98
N VAL A 142 -0.92 -18.99 9.24
CA VAL A 142 0.33 -19.41 9.89
C VAL A 142 0.06 -19.86 11.32
N SER A 143 0.85 -20.81 11.81
CA SER A 143 0.89 -21.13 13.24
C SER A 143 2.17 -20.56 13.85
N HIS A 144 2.04 -19.80 14.93
CA HIS A 144 3.16 -19.18 15.63
C HIS A 144 2.91 -19.21 17.15
N ASN A 145 3.91 -19.64 17.92
CA ASN A 145 3.85 -19.81 19.38
C ASN A 145 2.60 -20.56 19.88
N GLY A 146 2.20 -21.62 19.16
CA GLY A 146 1.04 -22.44 19.53
C GLY A 146 -0.32 -21.82 19.20
N MET A 147 -0.37 -20.64 18.58
CA MET A 147 -1.60 -20.02 18.07
C MET A 147 -1.66 -20.09 16.55
N TYR A 148 -2.85 -20.33 16.02
CA TYR A 148 -3.11 -20.28 14.58
C TYR A 148 -3.74 -18.94 14.20
N TYR A 149 -3.14 -18.28 13.21
CA TYR A 149 -3.62 -17.06 12.60
C TYR A 149 -4.13 -17.39 11.21
N SER A 150 -5.42 -17.15 10.95
CA SER A 150 -6.00 -17.30 9.61
C SER A 150 -5.36 -16.31 8.62
N TYR A 151 -5.57 -16.53 7.32
CA TYR A 151 -5.12 -15.60 6.28
C TYR A 151 -5.49 -14.14 6.58
N GLU A 152 -6.77 -13.88 6.89
CA GLU A 152 -7.26 -12.52 7.17
C GLU A 152 -6.61 -11.91 8.42
N ILE A 153 -6.45 -12.68 9.48
CA ILE A 153 -5.81 -12.19 10.71
C ILE A 153 -4.34 -11.89 10.44
N PHE A 154 -3.64 -12.80 9.77
CA PHE A 154 -2.22 -12.63 9.51
C PHE A 154 -1.94 -11.49 8.52
N GLN A 155 -2.76 -11.34 7.47
CA GLN A 155 -2.65 -10.21 6.56
C GLN A 155 -2.90 -8.88 7.27
N GLN A 156 -3.80 -8.86 8.25
CA GLN A 156 -4.04 -7.68 9.08
C GLN A 156 -2.86 -7.35 9.99
N MET A 157 -2.24 -8.37 10.60
CA MET A 157 -1.01 -8.16 11.37
C MET A 157 0.09 -7.56 10.49
N ILE A 158 0.24 -8.08 9.27
CA ILE A 158 1.17 -7.56 8.25
C ILE A 158 0.90 -6.10 7.92
N TYR A 159 -0.35 -5.78 7.60
CA TYR A 159 -0.75 -4.42 7.30
C TYR A 159 -0.43 -3.48 8.47
N ASN A 160 -0.87 -3.82 9.69
CA ASN A 160 -0.73 -2.94 10.85
C ASN A 160 0.74 -2.65 11.14
N ALA A 161 1.59 -3.67 11.23
CA ALA A 161 2.97 -3.43 11.62
C ALA A 161 3.76 -2.67 10.53
N THR A 162 3.48 -2.93 9.25
CA THR A 162 4.08 -2.18 8.14
C THR A 162 3.64 -0.72 8.16
N MET A 163 2.36 -0.45 8.41
CA MET A 163 1.86 0.93 8.52
C MET A 163 2.43 1.65 9.75
N ASP A 164 2.57 0.97 10.88
CA ASP A 164 3.13 1.55 12.10
C ASP A 164 4.59 1.96 11.90
N VAL A 165 5.43 1.08 11.31
CA VAL A 165 6.84 1.43 11.05
C VAL A 165 6.96 2.51 9.97
N ALA A 166 6.11 2.47 8.94
CA ALA A 166 6.14 3.48 7.89
C ALA A 166 5.80 4.87 8.42
N ARG A 167 4.83 4.98 9.35
CA ARG A 167 4.48 6.25 9.99
C ARG A 167 5.58 6.77 10.91
N ASP A 168 6.14 5.91 11.77
CA ASP A 168 7.23 6.28 12.69
C ASP A 168 8.49 6.73 11.94
N LYS A 169 8.82 6.04 10.85
CA LYS A 169 10.04 6.27 10.08
C LYS A 169 9.86 7.13 8.83
N ASN A 170 8.64 7.64 8.59
CA ASN A 170 8.29 8.43 7.41
C ASN A 170 8.68 7.74 6.09
N LEU A 171 8.29 6.48 5.93
CA LEU A 171 8.59 5.66 4.74
C LEU A 171 7.42 5.67 3.77
N ILE A 172 7.72 5.51 2.48
CA ILE A 172 6.72 5.18 1.46
C ILE A 172 6.34 3.71 1.63
N VAL A 173 5.07 3.36 1.44
CA VAL A 173 4.62 1.95 1.48
C VAL A 173 4.39 1.45 0.07
N ALA A 174 4.92 0.27 -0.26
CA ALA A 174 4.47 -0.52 -1.40
C ALA A 174 3.43 -1.54 -0.91
N PRO A 175 2.11 -1.29 -1.10
CA PRO A 175 1.03 -2.05 -0.48
C PRO A 175 0.74 -3.39 -1.21
N ILE A 176 1.77 -4.19 -1.45
CA ILE A 176 1.66 -5.45 -2.21
C ILE A 176 0.71 -6.41 -1.49
N GLY A 177 0.84 -6.57 -0.17
CA GLY A 177 -0.08 -7.37 0.65
C GLY A 177 -1.55 -6.96 0.55
N SER A 178 -1.85 -5.65 0.54
CA SER A 178 -3.21 -5.15 0.36
C SER A 178 -3.76 -5.45 -1.03
N ALA A 179 -2.95 -5.23 -2.08
CA ALA A 179 -3.34 -5.56 -3.45
C ALA A 179 -3.54 -7.08 -3.63
N TRP A 180 -2.68 -7.88 -3.00
CA TRP A 180 -2.75 -9.34 -3.00
C TRP A 180 -4.05 -9.85 -2.40
N ARG A 181 -4.40 -9.33 -1.22
CA ARG A 181 -5.68 -9.63 -0.56
C ARG A 181 -6.87 -9.26 -1.43
N SER A 182 -6.81 -8.12 -2.12
CA SER A 182 -7.87 -7.70 -3.05
C SER A 182 -8.06 -8.69 -4.21
N ILE A 183 -6.97 -9.18 -4.81
CA ILE A 183 -7.04 -10.23 -5.84
C ILE A 183 -7.61 -11.53 -5.29
N VAL A 184 -7.11 -12.02 -4.14
CA VAL A 184 -7.61 -13.27 -3.51
C VAL A 184 -9.13 -13.20 -3.28
N ASN A 185 -9.64 -12.04 -2.86
CA ASN A 185 -11.06 -11.84 -2.54
C ASN A 185 -11.94 -11.61 -3.77
N THR A 186 -11.40 -10.98 -4.83
CA THR A 186 -12.20 -10.52 -5.98
C THR A 186 -12.07 -11.44 -7.19
N PHE A 187 -10.92 -12.10 -7.35
CA PHE A 187 -10.57 -12.95 -8.48
C PHE A 187 -9.99 -14.29 -8.00
N PRO A 188 -10.79 -15.17 -7.35
CA PRO A 188 -10.29 -16.41 -6.76
C PRO A 188 -9.73 -17.41 -7.79
N GLY A 189 -9.91 -17.18 -9.09
CA GLY A 189 -9.31 -17.96 -10.17
C GLY A 189 -7.88 -17.55 -10.53
N ILE A 190 -7.39 -16.42 -10.01
CA ILE A 190 -6.00 -15.95 -10.19
C ILE A 190 -5.16 -16.53 -9.05
N GLU A 191 -4.27 -17.46 -9.38
CA GLU A 191 -3.38 -18.09 -8.40
C GLU A 191 -2.14 -17.21 -8.18
N LEU A 192 -2.08 -16.56 -7.02
CA LEU A 192 -0.93 -15.71 -6.65
C LEU A 192 0.19 -16.47 -5.94
N TYR A 193 -0.05 -17.69 -5.46
CA TYR A 193 0.94 -18.45 -4.71
C TYR A 193 1.64 -19.52 -5.56
N ALA A 194 2.91 -19.71 -5.29
CA ALA A 194 3.64 -20.90 -5.71
C ALA A 194 3.11 -22.15 -4.96
N PRO A 195 3.48 -23.37 -5.39
CA PRO A 195 3.00 -24.61 -4.76
C PRO A 195 3.33 -24.76 -3.27
N ASP A 196 4.29 -24.00 -2.75
CA ASP A 196 4.62 -23.97 -1.32
C ASP A 196 3.69 -23.09 -0.47
N ASN A 197 2.72 -22.41 -1.10
CA ASN A 197 1.70 -21.58 -0.47
C ASN A 197 2.23 -20.32 0.23
N GLY A 198 3.49 -19.94 -0.01
CA GLY A 198 4.12 -18.76 0.57
C GLY A 198 4.83 -17.89 -0.47
N HIS A 199 5.65 -18.48 -1.34
CA HIS A 199 6.31 -17.74 -2.42
C HIS A 199 5.30 -17.29 -3.48
N PRO A 200 5.62 -16.24 -4.26
CA PRO A 200 4.71 -15.79 -5.30
C PRO A 200 4.76 -16.70 -6.52
N SER A 201 3.59 -16.92 -7.13
CA SER A 201 3.50 -17.36 -8.52
C SER A 201 4.04 -16.26 -9.45
N LEU A 202 4.08 -16.53 -10.76
CA LEU A 202 4.37 -15.49 -11.75
C LEU A 202 3.34 -14.34 -11.66
N GLY A 203 2.06 -14.65 -11.44
CA GLY A 203 1.00 -13.64 -11.22
C GLY A 203 1.24 -12.83 -9.95
N GLY A 204 1.63 -13.48 -8.84
CA GLY A 204 2.00 -12.79 -7.59
C GLY A 204 3.21 -11.85 -7.76
N SER A 205 4.21 -12.27 -8.53
CA SER A 205 5.39 -11.44 -8.79
C SER A 205 5.06 -10.28 -9.75
N TYR A 206 4.20 -10.54 -10.73
CA TYR A 206 3.68 -9.51 -11.64
C TYR A 206 2.87 -8.46 -10.90
N LEU A 207 2.06 -8.87 -9.91
CA LEU A 207 1.33 -7.95 -9.02
C LEU A 207 2.29 -7.04 -8.24
N GLY A 208 3.32 -7.60 -7.61
CA GLY A 208 4.34 -6.80 -6.91
C GLY A 208 5.00 -5.77 -7.83
N ALA A 209 5.37 -6.19 -9.04
CA ALA A 209 5.96 -5.31 -10.05
C ALA A 209 5.01 -4.17 -10.50
N CYS A 210 3.71 -4.47 -10.67
CA CYS A 210 2.68 -3.48 -10.97
C CYS A 210 2.48 -2.45 -9.83
N VAL A 211 2.57 -2.91 -8.57
CA VAL A 211 2.51 -2.02 -7.41
C VAL A 211 3.72 -1.09 -7.38
N TYR A 212 4.94 -1.59 -7.58
CA TYR A 212 6.13 -0.73 -7.66
C TYR A 212 6.03 0.31 -8.76
N TYR A 213 5.54 -0.06 -9.95
CA TYR A 213 5.28 0.87 -11.05
C TYR A 213 4.39 2.02 -10.57
N SER A 214 3.25 1.69 -9.98
CA SER A 214 2.27 2.69 -9.53
C SER A 214 2.81 3.55 -8.38
N VAL A 215 3.63 2.98 -7.49
CA VAL A 215 4.25 3.72 -6.37
C VAL A 215 5.32 4.69 -6.86
N ILE A 216 6.21 4.23 -7.74
CA ILE A 216 7.39 4.98 -8.17
C ILE A 216 7.02 6.07 -9.19
N PHE A 217 6.14 5.74 -10.14
CA PHE A 217 5.75 6.66 -11.20
C PHE A 217 4.46 7.42 -10.90
N GLN A 218 3.68 7.00 -9.90
CA GLN A 218 2.37 7.60 -9.59
C GLN A 218 1.43 7.57 -10.81
N GLU A 219 1.56 6.52 -11.62
CA GLU A 219 0.83 6.31 -12.86
C GLU A 219 0.15 4.95 -12.84
N SER A 220 -0.98 4.84 -13.56
CA SER A 220 -1.66 3.57 -13.73
C SER A 220 -0.83 2.66 -14.63
N VAL A 221 -0.71 1.38 -14.24
CA VAL A 221 -0.11 0.35 -15.09
C VAL A 221 -1.14 -0.30 -16.04
N VAL A 222 -2.43 0.06 -15.92
CA VAL A 222 -3.50 -0.46 -16.78
C VAL A 222 -3.22 -0.13 -18.25
N GLY A 223 -3.27 -1.16 -19.09
CA GLY A 223 -3.03 -1.03 -20.54
C GLY A 223 -1.56 -1.22 -20.93
N ASN A 224 -0.67 -1.48 -19.96
CA ASN A 224 0.68 -1.94 -20.26
C ASN A 224 0.62 -3.29 -21.00
N ASN A 225 1.41 -3.43 -22.08
CA ASN A 225 1.40 -4.60 -22.97
C ASN A 225 2.42 -5.68 -22.59
N TYR A 226 3.20 -5.47 -21.53
CA TYR A 226 4.09 -6.47 -20.98
C TYR A 226 3.39 -7.28 -19.89
N PHE A 227 3.30 -8.59 -20.08
CA PHE A 227 2.60 -9.52 -19.16
C PHE A 227 3.53 -10.55 -18.50
N ASN A 228 4.86 -10.43 -18.69
CA ASN A 228 5.90 -11.40 -18.30
C ASN A 228 5.77 -12.80 -18.94
N THR A 229 4.59 -13.42 -18.89
CA THR A 229 4.11 -14.62 -19.59
C THR A 229 2.72 -15.06 -19.10
N ILE A 230 2.10 -14.34 -18.15
CA ILE A 230 0.78 -14.70 -17.61
C ILE A 230 -0.33 -14.37 -18.62
N PRO A 231 -1.51 -15.02 -18.53
CA PRO A 231 -2.63 -14.73 -19.41
C PRO A 231 -3.01 -13.25 -19.41
N GLU A 232 -3.28 -12.67 -20.58
CA GLU A 232 -3.59 -11.24 -20.72
C GLU A 232 -4.74 -10.79 -19.83
N THR A 233 -5.82 -11.58 -19.73
CA THR A 233 -6.97 -11.26 -18.87
C THR A 233 -6.60 -11.27 -17.38
N GLU A 234 -5.71 -12.15 -16.96
CA GLU A 234 -5.17 -12.17 -15.59
C GLU A 234 -4.30 -10.94 -15.35
N ALA A 235 -3.40 -10.61 -16.28
CA ALA A 235 -2.56 -9.43 -16.21
C ALA A 235 -3.38 -8.13 -16.11
N GLN A 236 -4.44 -7.98 -16.91
CA GLN A 236 -5.31 -6.79 -16.89
C GLN A 236 -6.04 -6.63 -15.55
N ASN A 237 -6.50 -7.73 -14.94
CA ASN A 237 -7.10 -7.69 -13.60
C ASN A 237 -6.07 -7.31 -12.53
N ILE A 238 -4.86 -7.88 -12.60
CA ILE A 238 -3.75 -7.55 -11.71
C ILE A 238 -3.34 -6.09 -11.83
N GLN A 239 -3.17 -5.58 -13.06
CA GLN A 239 -2.86 -4.17 -13.33
C GLN A 239 -3.90 -3.24 -12.73
N SER A 240 -5.18 -3.57 -12.87
CA SER A 240 -6.29 -2.78 -12.36
C SER A 240 -6.27 -2.70 -10.83
N VAL A 241 -6.12 -3.84 -10.15
CA VAL A 241 -6.05 -3.89 -8.68
C VAL A 241 -4.79 -3.23 -8.14
N ALA A 242 -3.63 -3.43 -8.76
CA ALA A 242 -2.39 -2.76 -8.35
C ALA A 242 -2.53 -1.24 -8.45
N SER A 243 -3.03 -0.75 -9.58
CA SER A 243 -3.18 0.69 -9.84
C SER A 243 -4.19 1.32 -8.89
N SER A 244 -5.37 0.74 -8.69
CA SER A 244 -6.38 1.30 -7.79
C SER A 244 -5.93 1.26 -6.32
N THR A 245 -5.30 0.15 -5.89
CA THR A 245 -4.76 0.04 -4.53
C THR A 245 -3.82 1.19 -4.20
N VAL A 246 -2.95 1.59 -5.15
CA VAL A 246 -1.98 2.66 -4.95
C VAL A 246 -2.58 4.05 -5.19
N LEU A 247 -3.12 4.30 -6.38
CA LEU A 247 -3.44 5.65 -6.85
C LEU A 247 -4.68 6.26 -6.18
N GLU A 248 -5.61 5.43 -5.72
CA GLU A 248 -6.78 5.91 -4.96
C GLU A 248 -6.41 6.24 -3.50
N ASN A 249 -5.21 5.85 -3.05
CA ASN A 249 -4.79 5.88 -1.66
C ASN A 249 -3.37 6.47 -1.46
N LEU A 250 -2.92 7.37 -2.35
CA LEU A 250 -1.55 7.93 -2.32
C LEU A 250 -1.13 8.46 -0.95
N GLY A 251 -2.01 9.20 -0.27
CA GLY A 251 -1.75 9.73 1.07
C GLY A 251 -1.63 8.66 2.14
N LEU A 252 -2.37 7.55 2.01
CA LEU A 252 -2.28 6.41 2.94
C LEU A 252 -0.89 5.76 2.87
N TRP A 253 -0.33 5.66 1.67
CA TRP A 253 0.96 5.03 1.41
C TRP A 253 2.15 5.98 1.54
N ASN A 254 1.92 7.20 2.02
CA ASN A 254 2.92 8.26 2.13
C ASN A 254 3.58 8.60 0.77
N ILE A 255 2.82 8.50 -0.33
CA ILE A 255 3.24 8.83 -1.69
C ILE A 255 2.78 10.26 -1.98
N VAL A 256 3.48 11.26 -1.45
CA VAL A 256 3.19 12.67 -1.72
C VAL A 256 4.49 13.44 -1.96
N THR A 257 4.53 14.29 -2.99
CA THR A 257 5.65 15.20 -3.26
C THR A 257 5.55 16.44 -2.37
N SER A 258 6.69 17.04 -2.04
CA SER A 258 6.82 18.22 -1.16
C SER A 258 6.02 19.48 -1.60
N VAL A 259 5.27 19.42 -2.70
CA VAL A 259 4.41 20.49 -3.21
C VAL A 259 3.02 20.49 -2.52
N ASP A 260 2.63 19.39 -1.87
CA ASP A 260 1.30 19.21 -1.29
C ASP A 260 1.23 19.44 0.24
N LEU A 261 2.35 19.83 0.88
CA LEU A 261 2.45 19.98 2.33
C LEU A 261 1.93 21.33 2.86
N GLU A 262 1.61 22.29 2.00
CA GLU A 262 1.23 23.63 2.47
C GLU A 262 -0.27 23.90 2.60
N ASP A 263 -1.19 23.06 2.11
CA ASP A 263 -2.62 23.42 2.21
C ASP A 263 -3.64 22.28 2.01
N LYS A 264 -3.47 21.14 2.70
CA LYS A 264 -4.53 20.12 2.76
C LYS A 264 -4.97 19.84 4.18
N ASP A 265 -6.14 20.38 4.50
CA ASP A 265 -6.99 19.98 5.61
C ASP A 265 -7.32 18.47 5.47
N TYR A 266 -6.54 17.63 6.13
CA TYR A 266 -6.68 16.17 6.13
C TYR A 266 -8.04 15.69 6.71
N SER A 267 -8.87 16.58 7.25
CA SER A 267 -10.22 16.24 7.71
C SER A 267 -11.21 15.89 6.58
N LYS A 268 -10.84 16.12 5.31
CA LYS A 268 -11.75 15.97 4.15
C LYS A 268 -11.54 14.75 3.25
N ASN A 269 -10.46 13.99 3.41
CA ASN A 269 -10.17 12.82 2.57
C ASN A 269 -10.13 11.56 3.42
N PHE A 270 -11.28 11.16 3.96
CA PHE A 270 -11.46 9.84 4.55
C PHE A 270 -12.52 9.05 3.78
N SER A 271 -12.33 7.74 3.69
CA SER A 271 -13.33 6.77 3.24
C SER A 271 -13.33 5.58 4.18
N PHE A 272 -14.41 4.81 4.21
CA PHE A 272 -14.47 3.66 5.10
C PHE A 272 -15.34 2.55 4.52
N HIS A 273 -15.07 1.32 4.96
CA HIS A 273 -15.87 0.15 4.66
C HIS A 273 -16.31 -0.54 5.95
N LEU A 274 -17.61 -0.49 6.27
CA LEU A 274 -18.18 -1.22 7.39
C LEU A 274 -18.51 -2.66 6.95
N PHE A 275 -17.88 -3.66 7.56
CA PHE A 275 -18.11 -5.08 7.24
C PHE A 275 -19.38 -5.61 7.91
N GLN A 276 -19.90 -6.73 7.40
CA GLN A 276 -20.94 -7.47 8.11
C GLN A 276 -20.33 -8.12 9.37
N ASN A 277 -21.01 -8.01 10.51
CA ASN A 277 -20.58 -8.64 11.76
C ASN A 277 -20.51 -10.17 11.61
N PHE A 278 -19.53 -10.79 12.26
CA PHE A 278 -19.35 -12.24 12.23
C PHE A 278 -19.07 -12.82 13.63
N PRO A 279 -19.75 -13.91 14.05
CA PRO A 279 -20.86 -14.56 13.34
C PRO A 279 -22.14 -13.71 13.30
N ASN A 280 -23.04 -14.00 12.35
CA ASN A 280 -24.39 -13.45 12.29
C ASN A 280 -25.34 -14.50 11.66
N PRO A 281 -26.32 -15.08 12.39
CA PRO A 281 -26.63 -14.84 13.81
C PRO A 281 -25.50 -15.25 14.76
N PHE A 282 -25.53 -14.78 16.01
CA PHE A 282 -24.48 -15.04 17.00
C PHE A 282 -25.01 -15.42 18.39
N ASN A 283 -24.19 -16.12 19.18
CA ASN A 283 -24.46 -16.45 20.58
C ASN A 283 -23.14 -16.64 21.39
N PRO A 284 -22.89 -15.90 22.49
CA PRO A 284 -23.44 -14.58 22.81
C PRO A 284 -22.62 -13.46 22.15
N SER A 285 -21.52 -13.78 21.45
CA SER A 285 -20.56 -12.80 20.93
C SER A 285 -20.45 -12.74 19.42
N THR A 286 -20.27 -11.53 18.90
CA THR A 286 -19.97 -11.24 17.50
C THR A 286 -18.84 -10.21 17.40
N THR A 287 -18.18 -10.16 16.25
CA THR A 287 -17.17 -9.13 15.95
C THR A 287 -17.72 -8.20 14.88
N ILE A 288 -17.63 -6.90 15.13
CA ILE A 288 -17.95 -5.83 14.19
C ILE A 288 -16.63 -5.22 13.74
N SER A 289 -16.40 -5.19 12.42
CA SER A 289 -15.17 -4.64 11.86
C SER A 289 -15.47 -3.55 10.84
N PHE A 290 -14.58 -2.58 10.73
CA PHE A 290 -14.57 -1.60 9.65
C PHE A 290 -13.15 -1.23 9.24
N GLU A 291 -12.96 -0.91 7.97
CA GLU A 291 -11.73 -0.34 7.43
C GLU A 291 -11.90 1.17 7.30
N LEU A 292 -10.93 1.93 7.80
CA LEU A 292 -10.87 3.37 7.70
C LEU A 292 -9.65 3.78 6.87
N ILE A 293 -9.90 4.60 5.86
CA ILE A 293 -8.90 5.26 5.03
C ILE A 293 -8.98 6.74 5.40
N GLY A 294 -7.86 7.38 5.75
CA GLY A 294 -7.83 8.76 6.23
C GLY A 294 -8.14 8.90 7.74
N TYR A 295 -7.87 10.08 8.29
CA TYR A 295 -8.22 10.40 9.67
C TYR A 295 -9.67 10.83 9.74
N CYS A 296 -10.42 10.31 10.71
CA CYS A 296 -11.78 10.78 10.93
C CYS A 296 -12.20 10.68 12.39
N ASN A 297 -13.15 11.52 12.81
CA ASN A 297 -13.86 11.31 14.06
C ASN A 297 -14.90 10.23 13.86
N ALA A 298 -14.80 9.14 14.60
CA ALA A 298 -15.63 7.96 14.41
C ALA A 298 -16.51 7.69 15.65
N GLU A 299 -17.78 7.37 15.40
CA GLU A 299 -18.65 6.74 16.38
C GLU A 299 -19.03 5.34 15.88
N LEU A 300 -19.05 4.37 16.79
CA LEU A 300 -19.54 3.01 16.51
C LEU A 300 -20.52 2.62 17.61
N LEU A 301 -21.79 2.54 17.24
CA LEU A 301 -22.91 2.46 18.18
C LEU A 301 -23.80 1.26 17.84
N ILE A 302 -24.38 0.63 18.85
CA ILE A 302 -25.36 -0.47 18.71
C ILE A 302 -26.74 0.02 19.16
N TYR A 303 -27.78 -0.35 18.42
CA TYR A 303 -29.18 -0.02 18.66
C TYR A 303 -30.07 -1.26 18.67
N ASN A 304 -31.18 -1.21 19.39
CA ASN A 304 -32.26 -2.19 19.29
C ASN A 304 -33.22 -1.88 18.13
N SER A 305 -34.23 -2.72 17.93
CA SER A 305 -35.23 -2.58 16.86
C SER A 305 -36.14 -1.35 16.98
N VAL A 306 -36.19 -0.70 18.14
CA VAL A 306 -36.95 0.53 18.39
C VAL A 306 -36.07 1.78 18.23
N GLY A 307 -34.78 1.62 17.92
CA GLY A 307 -33.83 2.72 17.73
C GLY A 307 -33.21 3.24 19.03
N GLU A 308 -33.41 2.56 20.15
CA GLU A 308 -32.73 2.88 21.40
C GLU A 308 -31.27 2.43 21.32
N ARG A 309 -30.36 3.33 21.72
CA ARG A 309 -28.92 3.05 21.78
C ARG A 309 -28.62 2.12 22.95
N ILE A 310 -28.07 0.95 22.64
CA ILE A 310 -27.76 -0.13 23.59
C ILE A 310 -26.31 -0.07 24.07
N TYR A 311 -25.39 0.15 23.14
CA TYR A 311 -23.96 0.09 23.42
C TYR A 311 -23.19 1.10 22.58
N SER A 312 -22.06 1.57 23.09
CA SER A 312 -21.11 2.39 22.33
C SER A 312 -19.69 1.82 22.43
N PHE A 313 -19.06 1.61 21.29
CA PHE A 313 -17.63 1.30 21.23
C PHE A 313 -16.76 2.53 21.12
N LEU A 314 -17.26 3.55 20.43
CA LEU A 314 -16.53 4.77 20.09
C LEU A 314 -17.48 5.97 20.25
N HIS A 315 -17.01 6.99 20.96
CA HIS A 315 -17.73 8.23 21.31
C HIS A 315 -17.21 9.45 20.54
N GLY A 316 -16.87 9.28 19.26
CA GLY A 316 -16.43 10.37 18.40
C GLY A 316 -14.92 10.59 18.46
N GLU A 317 -14.15 9.56 18.80
CA GLU A 317 -12.69 9.63 18.84
C GLU A 317 -12.12 9.83 17.43
N THR A 318 -11.03 10.60 17.33
CA THR A 318 -10.25 10.67 16.09
C THR A 318 -9.49 9.37 15.91
N LEU A 319 -9.82 8.64 14.85
CA LEU A 319 -9.15 7.42 14.44
C LEU A 319 -8.16 7.70 13.32
N SER A 320 -7.02 7.02 13.37
CA SER A 320 -6.07 6.92 12.26
C SER A 320 -6.57 5.94 11.20
N PRO A 321 -6.04 5.97 9.96
CA PRO A 321 -6.36 4.94 8.98
C PRO A 321 -5.98 3.53 9.50
N GLY A 322 -6.82 2.54 9.24
CA GLY A 322 -6.61 1.15 9.62
C GLY A 322 -7.88 0.31 9.68
N LEU A 323 -7.72 -1.00 9.89
CA LEU A 323 -8.85 -1.90 10.16
C LEU A 323 -9.10 -1.97 11.67
N TYR A 324 -10.33 -1.74 12.07
CA TYR A 324 -10.79 -1.79 13.44
C TYR A 324 -11.71 -2.99 13.64
N SER A 325 -11.61 -3.66 14.79
CA SER A 325 -12.47 -4.79 15.15
C SER A 325 -12.91 -4.70 16.62
N PHE A 326 -14.20 -4.80 16.84
CA PHE A 326 -14.84 -4.64 18.14
C PHE A 326 -15.71 -5.88 18.46
N SER A 327 -15.43 -6.52 19.59
CA SER A 327 -16.23 -7.66 20.05
C SER A 327 -17.41 -7.20 20.90
N TRP A 328 -18.62 -7.59 20.53
CA TRP A 328 -19.81 -7.38 21.33
C TRP A 328 -20.33 -8.70 21.87
N ASN A 329 -20.63 -8.77 23.17
CA ASN A 329 -21.09 -9.97 23.88
C ASN A 329 -22.57 -9.92 24.30
N GLY A 330 -23.37 -9.04 23.67
CA GLY A 330 -24.78 -8.88 23.98
C GLY A 330 -25.04 -8.18 25.32
N LYS A 331 -24.17 -7.25 25.73
CA LYS A 331 -24.38 -6.39 26.90
C LYS A 331 -24.64 -4.93 26.51
N ASN A 332 -25.39 -4.22 27.34
CA ASN A 332 -25.54 -2.76 27.22
C ASN A 332 -24.42 -2.02 27.98
N ASP A 333 -24.37 -0.69 27.86
CA ASP A 333 -23.33 0.14 28.51
C ASP A 333 -23.30 -0.01 30.04
N SER A 334 -24.41 -0.41 30.67
CA SER A 334 -24.47 -0.69 32.11
C SER A 334 -23.95 -2.09 32.48
N GLY A 335 -23.46 -2.86 31.51
CA GLY A 335 -22.94 -4.22 31.69
C GLY A 335 -24.02 -5.30 31.79
N ASN A 336 -25.29 -4.96 31.58
CA ASN A 336 -26.41 -5.89 31.67
C ASN A 336 -26.64 -6.61 30.35
N GLN A 337 -26.99 -7.91 30.41
CA GLN A 337 -27.31 -8.69 29.22
C GLN A 337 -28.59 -8.19 28.55
N VAL A 338 -28.56 -8.03 27.23
CA VAL A 338 -29.76 -7.70 26.45
C VAL A 338 -30.44 -8.97 25.93
N GLY A 339 -31.73 -8.87 25.58
CA GLY A 339 -32.53 -10.00 25.12
C GLY A 339 -32.13 -10.47 23.71
N ALA A 340 -32.43 -11.72 23.38
CA ALA A 340 -32.32 -12.20 21.99
C ALA A 340 -33.22 -11.38 21.06
N GLY A 341 -32.78 -11.16 19.81
CA GLY A 341 -33.51 -10.35 18.85
C GLY A 341 -32.61 -9.67 17.82
N THR A 342 -33.22 -8.78 17.04
CA THR A 342 -32.53 -7.99 16.02
C THR A 342 -31.95 -6.73 16.61
N TYR A 343 -30.68 -6.49 16.30
CA TYR A 343 -29.94 -5.29 16.64
C TYR A 343 -29.32 -4.68 15.38
N PHE A 344 -28.90 -3.43 15.48
CA PHE A 344 -28.23 -2.71 14.41
C PHE A 344 -26.96 -2.08 14.96
N TYR A 345 -25.86 -2.14 14.21
CA TYR A 345 -24.67 -1.34 14.50
C TYR A 345 -24.49 -0.28 13.42
N SER A 346 -24.09 0.90 13.85
CA SER A 346 -23.96 2.10 13.02
C SER A 346 -22.58 2.70 13.20
N PHE A 347 -21.86 2.85 12.10
CA PHE A 347 -20.63 3.63 12.04
C PHE A 347 -20.94 5.03 11.53
N ARG A 348 -20.48 6.05 12.25
CA ARG A 348 -20.73 7.46 11.93
C ARG A 348 -19.43 8.23 11.90
N THR A 349 -19.28 9.07 10.88
CA THR A 349 -18.13 9.95 10.74
C THR A 349 -18.46 11.13 9.84
N GLY A 350 -18.21 12.36 10.32
CA GLY A 350 -18.64 13.58 9.62
C GLY A 350 -20.13 13.54 9.27
N ASN A 351 -20.43 13.58 7.96
CA ASN A 351 -21.81 13.50 7.43
C ASN A 351 -22.22 12.08 7.01
N PHE A 352 -21.36 11.08 7.17
CA PHE A 352 -21.61 9.72 6.73
C PHE A 352 -22.11 8.85 7.87
N VAL A 353 -23.14 8.06 7.58
CA VAL A 353 -23.70 7.06 8.49
C VAL A 353 -23.97 5.79 7.69
N VAL A 354 -23.33 4.68 8.09
CA VAL A 354 -23.61 3.35 7.53
C VAL A 354 -24.07 2.45 8.66
N THR A 355 -25.17 1.74 8.43
CA THR A 355 -25.80 0.86 9.42
C THR A 355 -26.00 -0.53 8.84
N LYS A 356 -25.73 -1.55 9.64
CA LYS A 356 -25.97 -2.96 9.30
C LYS A 356 -26.69 -3.69 10.43
N GLY A 357 -27.49 -4.69 10.05
CA GLY A 357 -28.28 -5.49 10.99
C GLY A 357 -27.54 -6.74 11.48
N MET A 358 -27.85 -7.17 12.70
CA MET A 358 -27.33 -8.39 13.33
C MET A 358 -28.39 -9.09 14.19
N ILE A 359 -28.28 -10.41 14.36
CA ILE A 359 -29.25 -11.22 15.10
C ILE A 359 -28.56 -11.91 16.28
N LEU A 360 -28.95 -11.55 17.50
CA LEU A 360 -28.52 -12.21 18.73
C LEU A 360 -29.45 -13.38 19.04
N LEU A 361 -28.87 -14.57 19.15
CA LEU A 361 -29.53 -15.80 19.62
C LEU A 361 -29.29 -15.99 21.12
N LYS A 362 -30.10 -16.86 21.74
CA LYS A 362 -29.98 -17.25 23.14
C LYS A 362 -29.44 -18.66 23.26
#